data_AF-A0A3M4YXL7-F1
#
_entry.id   AF-A0A3M4YXL7-F1
#
_cell.length_a   1.000
_cell.length_b   1.000
_cell.length_c   1.000
_cell.angle_alpha   90.00
_cell.angle_beta   90.00
_cell.angle_gamma   90.00
#
_symmetry.space_group_name_H-M   'P 1'
#
loop_
_entity.id
_entity.type
_entity.pdbx_description
1 polymer ?
#
loop_
_entity_poly.entity_id
_entity_poly.type
_entity_poly.pdbx_seq_one_letter_code
_entity_poly.pdbx_strand_id
1 'polypeptide(L)'
;MNEPRKRITQRIRLEPAQQSQLVDIQRRSFLRAGLTVGAMSMLTGCNLQDGDQVDKVLWAMSRWNDRVQAWLFNGQKLAPTYSKAQLTNPFPFNAFYPEYNVPEVELSDYRLAVSGLVRDKQPWTLDALRKLPQRTDITRLICIEGWSAIGQWGGVPLKTFLEYIGADTTARFVGFKCADRYYSSLDMPTAVHPQTLLALDFGEVALPPDYGYPLRVRVPTKLGFKNPKHIVEIFVSNENPGGYWEDQGYNWFSGI
;
A
#
# COMPACT_ATOMS: atom_id res chain seq x y z
N MET A 1 69.69 44.32 22.69
CA MET A 1 69.18 44.43 21.31
C MET A 1 68.79 43.03 20.85
N ASN A 2 67.49 42.74 20.81
CA ASN A 2 66.94 41.43 20.42
C ASN A 2 66.76 41.37 18.89
N GLU A 3 67.39 40.40 18.23
CA GLU A 3 67.05 40.05 16.84
C GLU A 3 65.76 39.20 16.80
N PRO A 4 64.80 39.52 15.92
CA PRO A 4 63.59 38.72 15.76
C PRO A 4 63.81 37.49 14.85
N ARG A 5 63.56 36.29 15.37
CA ARG A 5 63.48 35.03 14.59
C ARG A 5 62.35 35.13 13.55
N LYS A 6 62.70 35.02 12.26
CA LYS A 6 61.74 34.87 11.15
C LYS A 6 60.98 33.54 11.28
N ARG A 7 59.65 33.59 11.39
CA ARG A 7 58.76 32.42 11.24
C ARG A 7 58.66 32.06 9.75
N ILE A 8 59.15 30.87 9.38
CA ILE A 8 58.95 30.30 8.04
C ILE A 8 57.60 29.57 8.06
N THR A 9 56.59 30.13 7.40
CA THR A 9 55.33 29.42 7.15
C THR A 9 55.49 28.57 5.90
N GLN A 10 55.86 27.29 6.04
CA GLN A 10 55.84 26.36 4.92
C GLN A 10 54.38 26.13 4.49
N ARG A 11 54.03 26.56 3.27
CA ARG A 11 52.77 26.18 2.64
C ARG A 11 52.83 24.69 2.28
N ILE A 12 52.09 23.86 3.01
CA ILE A 12 51.92 22.45 2.69
C ILE A 12 51.21 22.36 1.33
N ARG A 13 51.89 21.84 0.31
CA ARG A 13 51.31 21.58 -1.02
C ARG A 13 50.83 20.13 -1.04
N LEU A 14 49.51 19.95 -1.04
CA LEU A 14 48.89 18.63 -1.10
C LEU A 14 49.03 18.02 -2.50
N GLU A 15 49.36 16.74 -2.58
CA GLU A 15 49.39 16.01 -3.86
C GLU A 15 47.98 15.84 -4.44
N PRO A 16 47.82 15.70 -5.77
CA PRO A 16 46.51 15.62 -6.41
C PRO A 16 45.58 14.52 -5.85
N ALA A 17 46.14 13.37 -5.47
CA ALA A 17 45.39 12.28 -4.84
C ALA A 17 44.87 12.66 -3.44
N GLN A 18 45.68 13.38 -2.66
CA GLN A 18 45.31 13.89 -1.33
C GLN A 18 44.24 14.98 -1.43
N GLN A 19 44.32 15.85 -2.45
CA GLN A 19 43.29 16.85 -2.73
C GLN A 19 41.94 16.18 -3.06
N SER A 20 41.96 15.12 -3.87
CA SER A 20 40.75 14.38 -4.23
C SER A 20 40.11 13.71 -3.02
N GLN A 21 40.91 13.07 -2.16
CA GLN A 21 40.42 12.49 -0.90
C GLN A 21 39.84 13.54 0.05
N LEU A 22 40.47 14.71 0.15
CA LEU A 22 39.96 15.83 0.93
C LEU A 22 38.61 16.33 0.40
N VAL A 23 38.45 16.46 -0.92
CA VAL A 23 37.18 16.84 -1.54
C VAL A 23 36.09 15.82 -1.24
N ASP A 24 36.38 14.52 -1.29
CA ASP A 24 35.41 13.48 -0.97
C ASP A 24 35.03 13.45 0.51
N ILE A 25 36.00 13.64 1.41
CA ILE A 25 35.75 13.75 2.86
C ILE A 25 34.92 15.00 3.16
N GLN A 26 35.19 16.12 2.51
CA GLN A 26 34.43 17.35 2.65
C GLN A 26 33.01 17.20 2.10
N ARG A 27 32.82 16.56 0.94
CA ARG A 27 31.50 16.25 0.39
C ARG A 27 30.70 15.35 1.31
N ARG A 28 31.30 14.28 1.84
CA ARG A 28 30.65 13.37 2.80
C ARG A 28 30.31 14.09 4.10
N SER A 29 31.20 14.93 4.61
CA SER A 29 30.97 15.73 5.81
C SER A 29 29.88 16.77 5.59
N PHE A 30 29.85 17.42 4.42
CA PHE A 30 28.81 18.36 4.03
C PHE A 30 27.45 17.68 3.87
N LEU A 31 27.38 16.51 3.25
CA LEU A 31 26.15 15.73 3.13
C LEU A 31 25.66 15.26 4.50
N ARG A 32 26.56 14.76 5.36
CA ARG A 32 26.23 14.34 6.73
C ARG A 32 25.77 15.52 7.58
N ALA A 33 26.48 16.65 7.51
CA ALA A 33 26.13 17.88 8.20
C ALA A 33 24.81 18.47 7.68
N GLY A 34 24.58 18.44 6.37
CA GLY A 34 23.34 18.88 5.74
C GLY A 34 22.13 18.03 6.18
N LEU A 35 22.30 16.70 6.26
CA LEU A 35 21.27 15.80 6.77
C LEU A 35 20.98 16.02 8.26
N THR A 36 22.01 16.25 9.09
CA THR A 36 21.83 16.50 10.53
C THR A 36 21.25 17.87 10.83
N VAL A 37 21.70 18.93 10.13
CA VAL A 37 21.14 20.28 10.27
C VAL A 37 19.71 20.34 9.73
N GLY A 38 19.42 19.67 8.60
CA GLY A 38 18.06 19.55 8.07
C GLY A 38 17.10 18.79 8.99
N ALA A 39 17.57 17.71 9.63
CA ALA A 39 16.76 16.99 10.62
C ALA A 39 16.54 17.80 11.91
N MET A 40 17.57 18.52 12.38
CA MET A 40 17.48 19.37 13.57
C MET A 40 16.58 20.60 13.34
N SER A 41 16.62 21.22 12.15
CA SER A 41 15.78 22.37 11.83
C SER A 41 14.28 22.02 11.77
N MET A 42 13.93 20.78 11.42
CA MET A 42 12.56 20.27 11.51
C MET A 42 12.09 20.11 12.96
N LEU A 43 13.00 19.91 13.92
CA LEU A 43 12.68 19.73 15.33
C LEU A 43 12.63 21.05 16.11
N THR A 44 13.34 22.09 15.66
CA THR A 44 13.43 23.37 16.40
C THR A 44 12.23 24.30 16.20
N GLY A 45 11.28 23.97 15.32
CA GLY A 45 10.10 24.80 15.02
C GLY A 45 8.76 24.25 15.51
N CYS A 46 8.74 23.05 16.11
CA CYS A 46 7.48 22.44 16.56
C CYS A 46 7.16 22.86 18.00
N ASN A 47 6.40 23.94 18.16
CA ASN A 47 5.65 24.12 19.40
C ASN A 47 4.54 23.07 19.42
N LEU A 48 4.70 22.02 20.23
CA LEU A 48 3.74 20.89 20.36
C LEU A 48 2.38 21.29 20.97
N GLN A 49 2.14 22.59 21.18
CA GLN A 49 0.87 23.12 21.70
C GLN A 49 -0.15 23.48 20.59
N ASP A 50 0.28 23.66 19.34
CA ASP A 50 -0.64 23.91 18.22
C ASP A 50 -0.81 22.64 17.37
N GLY A 51 -1.82 21.83 17.72
CA GLY A 51 -2.13 20.55 17.05
C GLY A 51 -2.21 20.66 15.52
N ASP A 52 -2.77 21.76 15.01
CA ASP A 52 -2.97 21.99 13.58
C ASP A 52 -1.67 22.05 12.75
N GLN A 53 -0.57 22.56 13.30
CA GLN A 53 0.70 22.68 12.57
C GLN A 53 1.46 21.36 12.60
N VAL A 54 1.44 20.68 13.74
CA VAL A 54 2.03 19.34 13.89
C VAL A 54 1.33 18.37 12.94
N ASP A 55 0.00 18.37 12.91
CA ASP A 55 -0.80 17.52 12.03
C ASP A 55 -0.48 17.76 10.55
N LYS A 56 -0.37 19.03 10.12
CA LYS A 56 0.02 19.35 8.74
C LYS A 56 1.38 18.77 8.35
N VAL A 57 2.36 18.84 9.25
CA VAL A 57 3.70 18.28 9.03
C VAL A 57 3.64 16.75 8.98
N LEU A 58 2.92 16.12 9.90
CA LEU A 58 2.72 14.66 9.92
C LEU A 58 2.03 14.17 8.65
N TRP A 59 1.00 14.86 8.18
CA TRP A 59 0.33 14.55 6.91
C TRP A 59 1.22 14.77 5.69
N ALA A 60 2.07 15.80 5.70
CA ALA A 60 3.05 16.00 4.65
C ALA A 60 4.07 14.85 4.60
N MET A 61 4.55 14.41 5.77
CA MET A 61 5.47 13.29 5.90
C MET A 61 4.83 11.96 5.49
N SER A 62 3.58 11.73 5.89
CA SER A 62 2.76 10.58 5.50
C SER A 62 2.65 10.47 3.97
N ARG A 63 2.30 11.58 3.30
CA ARG A 63 2.23 11.62 1.82
C ARG A 63 3.58 11.46 1.14
N TRP A 64 4.66 11.94 1.76
CA TRP A 64 6.01 11.69 1.27
C TRP A 64 6.37 10.20 1.37
N ASN A 65 6.08 9.57 2.50
CA ASN A 65 6.25 8.13 2.71
C ASN A 65 5.47 7.31 1.67
N ASP A 66 4.21 7.67 1.39
CA ASP A 66 3.42 7.01 0.34
C ASP A 66 4.07 7.10 -1.05
N ARG A 67 4.64 8.26 -1.40
CA ARG A 67 5.36 8.44 -2.67
C ARG A 67 6.63 7.60 -2.76
N VAL A 68 7.38 7.51 -1.66
CA VAL A 68 8.59 6.70 -1.59
C VAL A 68 8.25 5.21 -1.72
N GLN A 69 7.22 4.74 -1.01
CA GLN A 69 6.79 3.35 -1.12
C GLN A 69 6.26 3.03 -2.53
N ALA A 70 5.50 3.93 -3.15
CA ALA A 70 5.05 3.77 -4.53
C ALA A 70 6.22 3.71 -5.53
N TRP A 71 7.28 4.51 -5.31
CA TRP A 71 8.48 4.48 -6.14
C TRP A 71 9.30 3.18 -5.97
N LEU A 72 9.36 2.65 -4.73
CA LEU A 72 10.06 1.39 -4.43
C LEU A 72 9.28 0.15 -4.86
N PHE A 73 7.97 0.27 -5.06
CA PHE A 73 7.11 -0.86 -5.37
C PHE A 73 7.43 -1.45 -6.74
N ASN A 74 7.66 -2.76 -6.75
CA ASN A 74 7.85 -3.52 -7.98
C ASN A 74 6.60 -4.35 -8.26
N GLY A 75 5.80 -3.92 -9.24
CA GLY A 75 4.57 -4.59 -9.65
C GLY A 75 4.72 -6.01 -10.20
N GLN A 76 5.95 -6.51 -10.34
CA GLN A 76 6.26 -7.88 -10.78
C GLN A 76 6.88 -8.74 -9.66
N LYS A 77 7.26 -8.15 -8.53
CA LYS A 77 7.85 -8.89 -7.40
C LYS A 77 6.74 -9.56 -6.60
N LEU A 78 6.65 -10.87 -6.72
CA LEU A 78 5.65 -11.66 -6.01
C LEU A 78 5.89 -11.66 -4.49
N ALA A 79 4.80 -11.59 -3.74
CA ALA A 79 4.76 -11.91 -2.32
C ALA A 79 5.01 -13.42 -2.11
N PRO A 80 5.61 -13.81 -0.97
CA PRO A 80 5.83 -15.21 -0.64
C PRO A 80 4.55 -16.05 -0.72
N THR A 81 4.68 -17.23 -1.31
CA THR A 81 3.63 -18.25 -1.35
C THR A 81 3.95 -19.36 -0.35
N TYR A 82 2.89 -20.04 0.12
CA TYR A 82 2.99 -21.04 1.17
C TYR A 82 2.33 -22.35 0.74
N SER A 83 2.62 -23.42 1.46
CA SER A 83 1.93 -24.70 1.30
C SER A 83 0.65 -24.79 2.15
N LYS A 84 -0.26 -25.71 1.81
CA LYS A 84 -1.49 -25.97 2.59
C LYS A 84 -1.19 -26.33 4.06
N ALA A 85 -0.06 -26.98 4.33
CA ALA A 85 0.35 -27.36 5.69
C ALA A 85 0.67 -26.14 6.59
N GLN A 86 0.86 -24.95 6.00
CA GLN A 86 1.17 -23.72 6.71
C GLN A 86 -0.05 -22.81 6.92
N LEU A 87 -1.25 -23.27 6.54
CA LEU A 87 -2.47 -22.51 6.73
C LEU A 87 -2.71 -22.23 8.22
N THR A 88 -3.05 -20.99 8.53
CA THR A 88 -3.44 -20.59 9.87
C THR A 88 -4.89 -21.02 10.11
N ASN A 89 -5.12 -21.84 11.15
CA ASN A 89 -6.44 -22.32 11.53
C ASN A 89 -6.63 -22.23 13.05
N PRO A 90 -7.61 -21.46 13.58
CA PRO A 90 -8.55 -20.61 12.82
C PRO A 90 -7.84 -19.43 12.17
N PHE A 91 -8.36 -18.98 11.02
CA PHE A 91 -7.88 -17.74 10.40
C PHE A 91 -8.47 -16.54 11.17
N PRO A 92 -7.67 -15.56 11.63
CA PRO A 92 -8.18 -14.48 12.47
C PRO A 92 -9.23 -13.61 11.76
N PHE A 93 -10.32 -13.32 12.46
CA PHE A 93 -11.29 -12.33 12.03
C PHE A 93 -10.68 -10.91 12.08
N ASN A 94 -11.07 -10.05 11.13
CA ASN A 94 -10.60 -8.67 11.07
C ASN A 94 -11.65 -7.77 10.39
N ALA A 95 -12.09 -6.71 11.08
CA ALA A 95 -12.98 -5.69 10.54
C ALA A 95 -12.93 -4.45 11.43
N PHE A 96 -13.54 -3.35 10.97
CA PHE A 96 -13.77 -2.15 11.79
C PHE A 96 -15.00 -2.30 12.72
N TYR A 97 -15.58 -3.50 12.75
CA TYR A 97 -16.71 -3.91 13.57
C TYR A 97 -16.44 -5.29 14.21
N PRO A 98 -17.14 -5.64 15.31
CA PRO A 98 -17.05 -6.96 15.90
C PRO A 98 -17.71 -8.04 15.03
N GLU A 99 -17.30 -9.30 15.20
CA GLU A 99 -17.73 -10.44 14.37
C GLU A 99 -19.25 -10.66 14.33
N TYR A 100 -19.97 -10.38 15.41
CA TYR A 100 -21.44 -10.48 15.43
C TYR A 100 -22.17 -9.41 14.59
N ASN A 101 -21.45 -8.43 14.02
CA ASN A 101 -21.97 -7.40 13.12
C ASN A 101 -21.57 -7.64 11.65
N VAL A 102 -21.09 -8.84 11.32
CA VAL A 102 -20.79 -9.20 9.92
C VAL A 102 -22.04 -9.02 9.06
N PRO A 103 -21.94 -8.29 7.93
CA PRO A 103 -23.10 -8.05 7.08
C PRO A 103 -23.52 -9.34 6.37
N GLU A 104 -24.82 -9.59 6.35
CA GLU A 104 -25.42 -10.61 5.50
C GLU A 104 -25.75 -9.99 4.14
N VAL A 105 -25.11 -10.50 3.08
CA VAL A 105 -25.31 -10.02 1.71
C VAL A 105 -26.18 -11.03 0.95
N GLU A 106 -27.40 -10.61 0.60
CA GLU A 106 -28.33 -11.43 -0.18
C GLU A 106 -27.84 -11.67 -1.61
N LEU A 107 -27.78 -12.94 -2.01
CA LEU A 107 -27.18 -13.36 -3.27
C LEU A 107 -28.04 -13.12 -4.51
N SER A 108 -29.36 -13.30 -4.38
CA SER A 108 -30.29 -13.23 -5.52
C SER A 108 -30.16 -11.90 -6.26
N ASP A 109 -29.96 -10.84 -5.50
CA ASP A 109 -29.90 -9.47 -5.99
C ASP A 109 -28.47 -8.91 -6.07
N TYR A 110 -27.47 -9.69 -5.64
CA TYR A 110 -26.09 -9.23 -5.70
C TYR A 110 -25.66 -8.98 -7.15
N ARG A 111 -25.25 -7.74 -7.42
CA ARG A 111 -24.64 -7.33 -8.67
C ARG A 111 -23.46 -6.44 -8.34
N LEU A 112 -22.28 -6.81 -8.84
CA LEU A 112 -21.08 -5.98 -8.76
C LEU A 112 -21.20 -4.84 -9.77
N ALA A 113 -21.36 -3.62 -9.28
CA ALA A 113 -21.36 -2.42 -10.10
C ALA A 113 -19.94 -2.10 -10.58
N VAL A 114 -19.86 -1.56 -11.79
CA VAL A 114 -18.59 -1.14 -12.41
C VAL A 114 -18.76 0.29 -12.95
N SER A 115 -17.85 1.19 -12.59
CA SER A 115 -17.97 2.60 -12.98
C SER A 115 -16.61 3.30 -13.22
N GLY A 116 -16.63 4.62 -13.42
CA GLY A 116 -15.42 5.41 -13.69
C GLY A 116 -14.88 5.24 -15.12
N LEU A 117 -13.55 5.22 -15.25
CA LEU A 117 -12.79 5.10 -16.52
C LEU A 117 -12.78 3.64 -17.02
N VAL A 118 -13.97 3.14 -17.32
CA VAL A 118 -14.23 1.77 -17.79
C VAL A 118 -15.16 1.81 -18.99
N ARG A 119 -14.89 0.98 -20.01
CA ARG A 119 -15.71 0.89 -21.22
C ARG A 119 -17.04 0.17 -21.00
N ASP A 120 -17.01 -1.02 -20.41
CA ASP A 120 -18.21 -1.80 -20.10
C ASP A 120 -18.60 -1.65 -18.62
N LYS A 121 -19.74 -1.02 -18.39
CA LYS A 121 -20.29 -0.71 -17.06
C LYS A 121 -21.48 -1.60 -16.69
N GLN A 122 -21.72 -2.66 -17.45
CA GLN A 122 -22.76 -3.62 -17.09
C GLN A 122 -22.47 -4.24 -15.72
N PRO A 123 -23.47 -4.32 -14.82
CA PRO A 123 -23.28 -4.99 -13.54
C PRO A 123 -22.99 -6.48 -13.70
N TRP A 124 -22.08 -7.01 -12.88
CA TRP A 124 -21.65 -8.41 -12.95
C TRP A 124 -22.33 -9.28 -11.90
N THR A 125 -22.78 -10.48 -12.30
CA THR A 125 -23.22 -11.51 -11.36
C THR A 125 -22.03 -12.33 -10.84
N LEU A 126 -22.20 -13.00 -9.71
CA LEU A 126 -21.20 -13.95 -9.21
C LEU A 126 -20.94 -15.08 -10.21
N ASP A 127 -21.98 -15.58 -10.88
CA ASP A 127 -21.83 -16.62 -11.90
C ASP A 127 -20.99 -16.15 -13.09
N ALA A 128 -21.12 -14.88 -13.49
CA ALA A 128 -20.29 -14.31 -14.55
C ALA A 128 -18.83 -14.19 -14.09
N LEU A 129 -18.58 -13.77 -12.84
CA LEU A 129 -17.23 -13.73 -12.27
C LEU A 129 -16.61 -15.13 -12.18
N ARG A 130 -17.37 -16.16 -11.78
CA ARG A 130 -16.90 -17.55 -11.69
C ARG A 130 -16.54 -18.17 -13.05
N LYS A 131 -17.09 -17.65 -14.16
CA LYS A 131 -16.75 -18.08 -15.52
C LYS A 131 -15.43 -17.49 -16.04
N LEU A 132 -14.88 -16.46 -15.39
CA LEU A 132 -13.57 -15.92 -15.75
C LEU A 132 -12.44 -16.86 -15.30
N PRO A 133 -11.22 -16.72 -15.86
CA PRO A 133 -10.07 -17.48 -15.40
C PRO A 133 -9.85 -17.34 -13.89
N GLN A 134 -9.88 -18.47 -13.18
CA GLN A 134 -9.68 -18.54 -11.74
C GLN A 134 -8.22 -18.82 -11.39
N ARG A 135 -7.79 -18.31 -10.23
CA ARG A 135 -6.48 -18.55 -9.62
C ARG A 135 -6.65 -18.79 -8.13
N THR A 136 -5.80 -19.66 -7.58
CA THR A 136 -5.68 -19.87 -6.14
C THR A 136 -4.28 -19.51 -5.69
N ASP A 137 -4.18 -18.66 -4.67
CA ASP A 137 -2.92 -18.27 -4.04
C ASP A 137 -2.98 -18.55 -2.53
N ILE A 138 -1.95 -19.19 -1.99
CA ILE A 138 -1.74 -19.32 -0.55
C ILE A 138 -0.75 -18.26 -0.12
N THR A 139 -1.23 -17.20 0.53
CA THR A 139 -0.43 -16.01 0.85
C THR A 139 -0.69 -15.53 2.27
N ARG A 140 0.27 -14.77 2.82
CA ARG A 140 0.16 -14.17 4.14
C ARG A 140 -0.59 -12.84 4.09
N LEU A 141 -1.59 -12.69 4.94
CA LEU A 141 -2.17 -11.40 5.30
C LEU A 141 -1.42 -10.86 6.50
N ILE A 142 -0.98 -9.61 6.43
CA ILE A 142 -0.33 -8.90 7.53
C ILE A 142 -1.29 -7.81 8.00
N CYS A 143 -1.77 -7.91 9.23
CA CYS A 143 -2.63 -6.90 9.82
C CYS A 143 -1.81 -5.79 10.46
N ILE A 144 -2.33 -4.57 10.40
CA ILE A 144 -1.72 -3.43 11.06
C ILE A 144 -1.73 -3.57 12.60
N GLU A 145 -2.62 -4.40 13.13
CA GLU A 145 -2.76 -4.71 14.56
C GLU A 145 -1.62 -5.61 15.09
N GLY A 146 -0.61 -5.92 14.28
CA GLY A 146 0.60 -6.61 14.72
C GLY A 146 0.59 -8.13 14.58
N TRP A 147 -0.43 -8.70 13.92
CA TRP A 147 -0.52 -10.14 13.65
C TRP A 147 -0.46 -10.44 12.14
N SER A 148 -0.19 -11.70 11.81
CA SER A 148 -0.24 -12.17 10.42
C SER A 148 -0.79 -13.60 10.35
N ALA A 149 -1.45 -13.94 9.24
CA ALA A 149 -2.05 -15.24 9.03
C ALA A 149 -1.91 -15.68 7.58
N ILE A 150 -1.70 -16.98 7.36
CA ILE A 150 -1.57 -17.58 6.04
C ILE A 150 -2.92 -18.17 5.65
N GLY A 151 -3.48 -17.71 4.53
CA GLY A 151 -4.77 -18.15 4.01
C GLY A 151 -4.65 -18.57 2.55
N GLN A 152 -5.53 -19.49 2.13
CA GLN A 152 -5.72 -19.89 0.75
C GLN A 152 -6.90 -19.10 0.17
N TRP A 153 -6.64 -18.31 -0.86
CA TRP A 153 -7.63 -17.44 -1.49
C TRP A 153 -7.82 -17.86 -2.95
N GLY A 154 -9.07 -18.05 -3.36
CA GLY A 154 -9.44 -18.40 -4.73
C GLY A 154 -10.29 -17.33 -5.38
N GLY A 155 -10.07 -17.03 -6.65
CA GLY A 155 -10.90 -16.08 -7.40
C GLY A 155 -10.28 -15.62 -8.70
N VAL A 156 -10.76 -14.49 -9.22
CA VAL A 156 -10.32 -13.92 -10.49
C VAL A 156 -9.12 -12.99 -10.24
N PRO A 157 -8.00 -13.09 -10.99
CA PRO A 157 -6.99 -12.05 -10.97
C PRO A 157 -7.60 -10.68 -11.30
N LEU A 158 -7.39 -9.67 -10.45
CA LEU A 158 -8.03 -8.36 -10.64
C LEU A 158 -7.64 -7.74 -11.98
N LYS A 159 -6.37 -7.89 -12.41
CA LYS A 159 -5.91 -7.50 -13.75
C LYS A 159 -6.81 -8.06 -14.85
N THR A 160 -7.12 -9.36 -14.79
CA THR A 160 -7.97 -10.03 -15.78
C THR A 160 -9.36 -9.42 -15.77
N PHE A 161 -9.98 -9.24 -14.60
CA PHE A 161 -11.29 -8.59 -14.54
C PHE A 161 -11.29 -7.18 -15.14
N LEU A 162 -10.28 -6.36 -14.81
CA LEU A 162 -10.11 -5.01 -15.37
C LEU A 162 -9.99 -5.03 -16.90
N GLU A 163 -9.28 -6.00 -17.47
CA GLU A 163 -9.18 -6.18 -18.93
C GLU A 163 -10.54 -6.53 -19.55
N TYR A 164 -11.33 -7.42 -18.93
CA TYR A 164 -12.64 -7.83 -19.42
C TYR A 164 -13.65 -6.68 -19.48
N ILE A 165 -13.68 -5.83 -18.44
CA ILE A 165 -14.55 -4.65 -18.42
C ILE A 165 -14.02 -3.51 -19.30
N GLY A 166 -12.82 -3.64 -19.87
CA GLY A 166 -12.17 -2.58 -20.64
C GLY A 166 -11.86 -1.36 -19.77
N ALA A 167 -11.30 -1.59 -18.58
CA ALA A 167 -10.77 -0.54 -17.72
C ALA A 167 -9.57 0.17 -18.37
N ASP A 168 -9.47 1.47 -18.19
CA ASP A 168 -8.25 2.21 -18.52
C ASP A 168 -7.16 1.90 -17.48
N THR A 169 -6.30 0.93 -17.77
CA THR A 169 -5.18 0.57 -16.91
C THR A 169 -4.02 1.57 -16.97
N THR A 170 -4.14 2.66 -17.73
CA THR A 170 -3.21 3.80 -17.66
C THR A 170 -3.67 4.83 -16.62
N ALA A 171 -4.90 4.71 -16.13
CA ALA A 171 -5.39 5.49 -15.00
C ALA A 171 -4.64 5.16 -13.71
N ARG A 172 -4.77 6.04 -12.71
CA ARG A 172 -3.94 5.99 -11.51
C ARG A 172 -4.45 5.05 -10.43
N PHE A 173 -5.76 4.86 -10.31
CA PHE A 173 -6.37 4.19 -9.16
C PHE A 173 -7.53 3.28 -9.53
N VAL A 174 -7.71 2.25 -8.71
CA VAL A 174 -8.92 1.43 -8.64
C VAL A 174 -9.53 1.62 -7.26
N GLY A 175 -10.80 2.02 -7.20
CA GLY A 175 -11.56 2.21 -5.97
C GLY A 175 -12.60 1.12 -5.76
N PHE A 176 -12.95 0.91 -4.49
CA PHE A 176 -13.87 -0.12 -4.04
C PHE A 176 -14.87 0.47 -3.07
N LYS A 177 -16.16 0.15 -3.24
CA LYS A 177 -17.20 0.39 -2.23
C LYS A 177 -17.78 -0.94 -1.75
N CYS A 178 -18.13 -0.99 -0.48
CA CYS A 178 -18.53 -2.21 0.21
C CYS A 178 -19.92 -2.07 0.82
N ALA A 179 -20.62 -3.18 0.99
CA ALA A 179 -21.97 -3.22 1.57
C ALA A 179 -22.04 -2.69 3.01
N ASP A 180 -20.95 -2.84 3.77
CA ASP A 180 -20.80 -2.39 5.16
C ASP A 180 -20.41 -0.91 5.30
N ARG A 181 -20.47 -0.13 4.21
CA ARG A 181 -20.00 1.28 4.10
C ARG A 181 -18.48 1.44 4.14
N TYR A 182 -17.72 0.35 4.14
CA TYR A 182 -16.29 0.42 3.94
C TYR A 182 -15.96 0.82 2.50
N TYR A 183 -14.84 1.51 2.33
CA TYR A 183 -14.28 1.82 1.03
C TYR A 183 -12.76 1.84 1.13
N SER A 184 -12.13 1.50 0.02
CA SER A 184 -10.68 1.54 -0.11
C SER A 184 -10.31 1.78 -1.55
N SER A 185 -9.03 1.99 -1.80
CA SER A 185 -8.49 2.15 -3.15
C SER A 185 -7.08 1.58 -3.24
N LEU A 186 -6.67 1.24 -4.46
CA LEU A 186 -5.33 0.78 -4.79
C LEU A 186 -4.76 1.66 -5.90
N ASP A 187 -3.45 1.87 -5.89
CA ASP A 187 -2.75 2.33 -7.09
C ASP A 187 -2.87 1.27 -8.19
N MET A 188 -2.94 1.72 -9.45
CA MET A 188 -3.10 0.82 -10.59
C MET A 188 -2.02 -0.27 -10.65
N PRO A 189 -0.71 0.00 -10.41
CA PRO A 189 0.31 -1.05 -10.33
C PRO A 189 -0.01 -2.15 -9.32
N THR A 190 -0.53 -1.79 -8.13
CA THR A 190 -1.00 -2.78 -7.16
C THR A 190 -2.25 -3.52 -7.64
N ALA A 191 -3.20 -2.82 -8.25
CA ALA A 191 -4.43 -3.43 -8.75
C ALA A 191 -4.17 -4.48 -9.85
N VAL A 192 -3.20 -4.22 -10.74
CA VAL A 192 -2.81 -5.14 -11.81
C VAL A 192 -1.70 -6.11 -11.41
N HIS A 193 -1.27 -6.11 -10.15
CA HIS A 193 -0.24 -7.02 -9.66
C HIS A 193 -0.69 -8.50 -9.82
N PRO A 194 0.19 -9.43 -10.22
CA PRO A 194 -0.20 -10.81 -10.55
C PRO A 194 -0.89 -11.61 -9.44
N GLN A 195 -0.70 -11.21 -8.17
CA GLN A 195 -1.32 -11.85 -6.99
C GLN A 195 -2.46 -11.02 -6.37
N THR A 196 -2.89 -9.92 -7.00
CA THR A 196 -4.08 -9.20 -6.56
C THR A 196 -5.31 -9.92 -7.11
N LEU A 197 -6.15 -10.43 -6.21
CA LEU A 197 -7.32 -11.25 -6.56
C LEU A 197 -8.61 -10.54 -6.17
N LEU A 198 -9.61 -10.65 -7.03
CA LEU A 198 -11.01 -10.63 -6.67
C LEU A 198 -11.38 -12.01 -6.15
N ALA A 199 -11.24 -12.22 -4.84
CA ALA A 199 -11.44 -13.50 -4.21
C ALA A 199 -12.94 -13.79 -4.01
N LEU A 200 -13.34 -15.00 -4.39
CA LEU A 200 -14.67 -15.58 -4.28
C LEU A 200 -14.69 -16.75 -3.28
N ASP A 201 -13.52 -17.36 -3.05
CA ASP A 201 -13.35 -18.57 -2.27
C ASP A 201 -12.26 -18.39 -1.19
N PHE A 202 -12.45 -19.06 -0.05
CA PHE A 202 -11.45 -19.17 1.02
C PHE A 202 -11.27 -20.64 1.38
N GLY A 203 -10.04 -21.14 1.26
CA GLY A 203 -9.79 -22.57 1.28
C GLY A 203 -10.35 -23.25 0.02
N GLU A 204 -11.25 -24.21 0.22
CA GLU A 204 -11.90 -24.99 -0.85
C GLU A 204 -13.42 -24.73 -0.90
N VAL A 205 -13.88 -23.70 -0.19
CA VAL A 205 -15.29 -23.30 -0.13
C VAL A 205 -15.46 -21.85 -0.57
N ALA A 206 -16.68 -21.46 -0.93
CA ALA A 206 -17.03 -20.06 -1.10
C ALA A 206 -16.71 -19.28 0.18
N LEU A 207 -16.38 -17.99 0.04
CA LEU A 207 -16.06 -17.13 1.19
C LEU A 207 -17.13 -17.27 2.29
N PRO A 208 -16.76 -17.53 3.54
CA PRO A 208 -17.64 -17.27 4.67
C PRO A 208 -17.95 -15.77 4.77
N PRO A 209 -19.12 -15.37 5.33
CA PRO A 209 -19.44 -13.97 5.60
C PRO A 209 -18.30 -13.23 6.31
N ASP A 210 -17.73 -13.82 7.36
CA ASP A 210 -16.66 -13.26 8.19
C ASP A 210 -15.41 -12.84 7.39
N TYR A 211 -15.19 -13.48 6.23
CA TYR A 211 -14.05 -13.25 5.36
C TYR A 211 -14.39 -12.44 4.11
N GLY A 212 -15.62 -11.96 3.97
CA GLY A 212 -16.02 -10.97 2.98
C GLY A 212 -16.92 -11.49 1.87
N TYR A 213 -17.76 -12.49 2.16
CA TYR A 213 -18.76 -12.98 1.21
C TYR A 213 -19.64 -11.87 0.63
N PRO A 214 -20.00 -11.88 -0.66
CA PRO A 214 -19.63 -12.90 -1.66
C PRO A 214 -18.34 -12.59 -2.42
N LEU A 215 -17.77 -11.41 -2.22
CA LEU A 215 -16.62 -10.93 -2.98
C LEU A 215 -15.75 -10.02 -2.12
N ARG A 216 -14.45 -10.29 -2.12
CA ARG A 216 -13.45 -9.41 -1.52
C ARG A 216 -12.29 -9.17 -2.47
N VAL A 217 -11.48 -8.16 -2.16
CA VAL A 217 -10.15 -8.03 -2.74
C VAL A 217 -9.14 -8.67 -1.80
N ARG A 218 -8.17 -9.37 -2.37
CA ARG A 218 -6.98 -9.89 -1.69
C ARG A 218 -5.73 -9.32 -2.35
N VAL A 219 -4.92 -8.61 -1.56
CA VAL A 219 -3.69 -7.93 -1.99
C VAL A 219 -2.52 -8.36 -1.10
N PRO A 220 -1.75 -9.39 -1.49
CA PRO A 220 -0.64 -9.89 -0.67
C PRO A 220 0.54 -8.94 -0.50
N THR A 221 0.57 -7.85 -1.26
CA THR A 221 1.62 -6.82 -1.21
C THR A 221 1.23 -5.61 -0.36
N LYS A 222 0.07 -5.66 0.32
CA LYS A 222 -0.46 -4.58 1.17
C LYS A 222 -0.90 -5.08 2.53
N LEU A 223 -0.99 -4.15 3.49
CA LEU A 223 -1.59 -4.41 4.80
C LEU A 223 -3.08 -4.78 4.70
N GLY A 224 -3.57 -5.53 5.69
CA GLY A 224 -4.90 -6.14 5.69
C GLY A 224 -6.06 -5.17 5.48
N PHE A 225 -5.94 -3.91 5.92
CA PHE A 225 -7.01 -2.93 5.74
C PHE A 225 -7.18 -2.48 4.27
N LYS A 226 -6.17 -2.66 3.41
CA LYS A 226 -6.25 -2.43 1.96
C LYS A 226 -6.94 -3.57 1.20
N ASN A 227 -7.52 -4.55 1.90
CA ASN A 227 -8.14 -5.74 1.34
C ASN A 227 -9.66 -5.71 1.63
N PRO A 228 -10.44 -4.80 1.02
CA PRO A 228 -11.86 -4.61 1.32
C PRO A 228 -12.68 -5.90 1.13
N LYS A 229 -13.69 -6.05 1.98
CA LYS A 229 -14.64 -7.18 2.03
C LYS A 229 -16.01 -6.73 1.51
N HIS A 230 -16.89 -7.67 1.14
CA HIS A 230 -18.29 -7.38 0.77
C HIS A 230 -18.42 -6.33 -0.35
N ILE A 231 -17.57 -6.42 -1.38
CA ILE A 231 -17.47 -5.40 -2.43
C ILE A 231 -18.75 -5.37 -3.25
N VAL A 232 -19.29 -4.17 -3.49
CA VAL A 232 -20.49 -3.94 -4.30
C VAL A 232 -20.21 -3.05 -5.52
N GLU A 233 -19.12 -2.28 -5.52
CA GLU A 233 -18.71 -1.48 -6.67
C GLU A 233 -17.19 -1.47 -6.84
N ILE A 234 -16.73 -1.57 -8.08
CA ILE A 234 -15.35 -1.30 -8.50
C ILE A 234 -15.35 -0.16 -9.51
N PHE A 235 -14.45 0.81 -9.36
CA PHE A 235 -14.35 1.93 -10.28
C PHE A 235 -12.91 2.35 -10.55
N VAL A 236 -12.67 2.95 -11.71
CA VAL A 236 -11.33 3.41 -12.12
C VAL A 236 -11.29 4.93 -12.16
N SER A 237 -10.23 5.53 -11.59
CA SER A 237 -10.11 6.98 -11.43
C SER A 237 -8.67 7.48 -11.57
N ASN A 238 -8.51 8.75 -11.98
CA ASN A 238 -7.24 9.49 -11.92
C ASN A 238 -7.09 10.34 -10.64
N GLU A 239 -8.20 10.53 -9.93
CA GLU A 239 -8.25 11.17 -8.63
C GLU A 239 -8.16 10.10 -7.54
N ASN A 240 -7.36 10.35 -6.50
CA ASN A 240 -7.20 9.40 -5.41
C ASN A 240 -8.54 9.26 -4.66
N PRO A 241 -9.19 8.08 -4.66
CA PRO A 241 -10.47 7.91 -3.98
C PRO A 241 -10.37 7.90 -2.45
N GLY A 242 -9.16 7.84 -1.89
CA GLY A 242 -8.95 7.70 -0.45
C GLY A 242 -9.28 6.30 0.05
N GLY A 243 -9.62 6.21 1.33
CA GLY A 243 -10.03 4.95 1.96
C GLY A 243 -10.45 5.19 3.41
N TYR A 244 -11.26 4.27 3.93
CA TYR A 244 -11.89 4.43 5.24
C TYR A 244 -10.87 4.70 6.37
N TRP A 245 -9.75 3.97 6.40
CA TRP A 245 -8.74 4.13 7.44
C TRP A 245 -7.76 5.28 7.16
N GLU A 246 -7.55 5.58 5.88
CA GLU A 246 -6.74 6.70 5.47
C GLU A 246 -7.35 8.01 5.93
N ASP A 247 -8.68 8.13 5.91
CA ASP A 247 -9.41 9.27 6.48
C ASP A 247 -9.29 9.34 8.03
N GLN A 248 -8.84 8.26 8.67
CA GLN A 248 -8.56 8.17 10.11
C GLN A 248 -7.06 8.29 10.45
N GLY A 249 -6.21 8.66 9.48
CA GLY A 249 -4.78 8.88 9.74
C GLY A 249 -3.83 7.82 9.20
N TYR A 250 -4.33 6.75 8.58
CA TYR A 250 -3.45 5.66 8.11
C TYR A 250 -2.70 6.09 6.84
N ASN A 251 -1.49 5.58 6.64
CA ASN A 251 -0.78 5.78 5.36
C ASN A 251 -1.59 5.14 4.22
N TRP A 252 -1.64 5.78 3.07
CA TRP A 252 -2.49 5.32 1.98
C TRP A 252 -1.87 4.16 1.19
N PHE A 253 -0.54 4.19 0.99
CA PHE A 253 0.12 3.19 0.15
C PHE A 253 0.23 1.84 0.84
N SER A 254 0.58 1.82 2.13
CA SER A 254 0.67 0.65 3.03
C SER A 254 1.18 -0.64 2.38
N GLY A 255 2.34 -0.54 1.71
CA GLY A 255 3.04 -1.66 1.11
C GLY A 255 3.79 -2.51 2.14
N ILE A 256 4.02 -3.78 1.78
CA ILE A 256 4.86 -4.74 2.53
C ILE A 256 5.90 -5.38 1.63
#